data_AF-A0A7J6QBT0-F1
#
_entry.id   AF-A0A7J6QBT0-F1
#
_cell.length_a   1.000
_cell.length_b   1.000
_cell.length_c   1.000
_cell.angle_alpha   90.00
_cell.angle_beta   90.00
_cell.angle_gamma   90.00
#
_symmetry.space_group_name_H-M   'P 1'
#
loop_
_entity.id
_entity.type
_entity.pdbx_description
1 polymer ?
#
loop_
_entity_poly.entity_id
_entity_poly.type
_entity_poly.pdbx_seq_one_letter_code
_entity_poly.pdbx_strand_id
1 'polypeptide(L)'
;MLMDGLAKEVKPPPPDVYTVDHPFIAPIDMDIIKITAQFTAKNGNRFLQGLAARESRNPQFDFVKPNHPLFGYFQALVDSYTRALLPPPDDLERLKAYSQNKSAVVDRVMGRFQYDQQEARRKADKEQREKEERAQMAAVDWHAFVVVETIDFKPEDDELPLPPPILGTTGKRPLTEAPQTLVGSAEAARAVITKEKAVTGE
;
A
#
# COMPACT_ATOMS: atom_id res chain seq x y z
N MET A 1 -23.62 20.80 25.33
CA MET A 1 -22.20 20.63 25.72
C MET A 1 -21.70 19.40 25.02
N LEU A 2 -21.03 19.64 23.90
CA LEU A 2 -20.76 18.68 22.85
C LEU A 2 -19.50 17.87 23.18
N MET A 3 -19.66 16.56 23.05
CA MET A 3 -18.66 15.52 22.83
C MET A 3 -17.23 16.05 22.53
N ASP A 4 -16.43 16.25 23.56
CA ASP A 4 -14.98 16.46 23.43
C ASP A 4 -14.24 15.77 24.58
N GLY A 5 -14.66 14.54 24.87
CA GLY A 5 -13.90 13.65 25.72
C GLY A 5 -12.73 13.13 24.91
N LEU A 6 -11.52 13.65 25.21
CA LEU A 6 -10.21 13.24 24.71
C LEU A 6 -10.28 12.16 23.63
N ALA A 7 -10.09 12.54 22.36
CA ALA A 7 -9.82 11.60 21.29
C ALA A 7 -8.58 10.77 21.65
N LYS A 8 -8.79 9.68 22.38
CA LYS A 8 -7.80 8.67 22.68
C LYS A 8 -7.38 8.17 21.31
N GLU A 9 -6.14 8.41 20.92
CA GLU A 9 -5.59 7.82 19.70
C GLU A 9 -5.77 6.30 19.82
N VAL A 10 -6.76 5.77 19.09
CA VAL A 10 -7.06 4.35 19.12
C VAL A 10 -5.96 3.69 18.31
N LYS A 11 -5.03 3.05 19.02
CA LYS A 11 -3.94 2.30 18.38
C LYS A 11 -4.53 1.23 17.45
N PRO A 12 -3.87 0.95 16.32
CA PRO A 12 -4.33 -0.11 15.43
C PRO A 12 -4.40 -1.43 16.21
N PRO A 13 -5.55 -2.12 16.17
CA PRO A 13 -5.73 -3.39 16.83
C PRO A 13 -4.77 -4.42 16.21
N PRO A 14 -4.34 -5.43 16.98
CA PRO A 14 -3.55 -6.53 16.43
C PRO A 14 -4.26 -7.17 15.22
N PRO A 15 -3.52 -7.57 14.18
CA PRO A 15 -4.12 -8.18 12.99
C PRO A 15 -4.85 -9.49 13.35
N ASP A 16 -5.93 -9.78 12.62
CA ASP A 16 -6.70 -11.01 12.79
C ASP A 16 -6.01 -12.17 12.08
N VAL A 17 -5.27 -12.95 12.85
CA VAL A 17 -4.42 -14.02 12.30
C VAL A 17 -5.20 -15.31 12.04
N TYR A 18 -6.32 -15.51 12.73
CA TYR A 18 -7.13 -16.73 12.63
C TYR A 18 -8.31 -16.59 11.66
N THR A 19 -8.51 -15.39 11.11
CA THR A 19 -9.56 -15.15 10.12
C THR A 19 -8.92 -15.20 8.74
N VAL A 20 -9.21 -16.27 7.99
CA VAL A 20 -8.71 -16.44 6.63
C VAL A 20 -9.89 -16.28 5.67
N ASP A 21 -9.75 -15.36 4.71
CA ASP A 21 -10.73 -15.18 3.65
C ASP A 21 -10.77 -16.43 2.76
N HIS A 22 -11.96 -17.01 2.59
CA HIS A 22 -12.12 -18.26 1.87
C HIS A 22 -12.49 -17.97 0.41
N PRO A 23 -11.60 -18.24 -0.57
CA PRO A 23 -11.93 -18.12 -1.98
C PRO A 23 -12.93 -19.21 -2.37
N PHE A 24 -13.77 -18.97 -3.39
CA PHE A 24 -14.70 -19.98 -3.89
C PHE A 24 -13.91 -21.09 -4.62
N ILE A 25 -13.78 -22.25 -3.98
CA ILE A 25 -13.02 -23.41 -4.48
C ILE A 25 -13.84 -24.70 -4.33
N ALA A 26 -13.47 -25.74 -5.09
CA ALA A 26 -14.08 -27.04 -4.94
C ALA A 26 -13.79 -27.62 -3.54
N PRO A 27 -14.74 -28.36 -2.92
CA PRO A 27 -14.54 -28.94 -1.59
C PRO A 27 -13.32 -29.87 -1.48
N ILE A 28 -13.02 -30.62 -2.55
CA ILE A 28 -11.87 -31.52 -2.58
C ILE A 28 -10.55 -30.75 -2.54
N ASP A 29 -10.41 -29.70 -3.35
CA ASP A 29 -9.21 -28.85 -3.39
C ASP A 29 -9.03 -28.11 -2.07
N MET A 30 -10.13 -27.70 -1.44
CA MET A 30 -10.10 -27.11 -0.11
C MET A 30 -9.47 -28.06 0.93
N ASP A 31 -9.87 -29.32 0.94
CA ASP A 31 -9.35 -30.30 1.89
C ASP A 31 -7.88 -30.61 1.61
N ILE A 32 -7.49 -30.70 0.34
CA ILE A 32 -6.08 -30.86 -0.06
C ILE A 32 -5.25 -29.68 0.45
N ILE A 33 -5.71 -28.45 0.24
CA ILE A 33 -5.02 -27.23 0.70
C ILE A 33 -4.91 -27.21 2.23
N LYS A 34 -5.99 -27.52 2.96
CA LYS A 34 -5.98 -27.53 4.43
C LYS A 34 -5.02 -28.58 4.98
N ILE A 35 -5.05 -29.81 4.45
CA ILE A 35 -4.18 -30.90 4.91
C ILE A 35 -2.72 -30.57 4.60
N THR A 36 -2.42 -30.14 3.38
CA THR A 36 -1.05 -29.75 2.99
C THR A 36 -0.54 -28.57 3.83
N ALA A 37 -1.39 -27.60 4.16
CA ALA A 37 -1.05 -26.51 5.05
C ALA A 37 -0.71 -27.00 6.47
N GLN A 38 -1.48 -27.94 7.03
CA GLN A 38 -1.18 -28.54 8.34
C GLN A 38 0.17 -29.28 8.35
N PHE A 39 0.45 -30.08 7.33
CA PHE A 39 1.73 -30.79 7.22
C PHE A 39 2.90 -29.82 7.01
N THR A 40 2.68 -28.74 6.26
CA THR A 40 3.68 -27.67 6.08
C THR A 40 3.93 -26.93 7.38
N ALA A 41 2.88 -26.62 8.15
CA ALA A 41 3.01 -25.96 9.46
C ALA A 41 3.82 -26.79 10.46
N LYS A 42 3.70 -28.13 10.40
CA LYS A 42 4.45 -29.04 11.28
C LYS A 42 5.91 -29.25 10.84
N ASN A 43 6.16 -29.44 9.54
CA ASN A 43 7.49 -29.81 9.03
C ASN A 43 8.33 -28.63 8.52
N GLY A 44 7.70 -27.45 8.37
CA GLY A 44 8.32 -26.23 7.88
C GLY A 44 8.55 -26.20 6.37
N ASN A 45 9.28 -25.16 5.93
CA ASN A 45 9.46 -24.84 4.50
C ASN A 45 10.22 -25.92 3.71
N ARG A 46 11.02 -26.76 4.39
CA ARG A 46 11.73 -27.88 3.73
C ARG A 46 10.76 -28.89 3.13
N PHE A 47 9.63 -29.14 3.79
CA PHE A 47 8.58 -30.02 3.27
C PHE A 47 7.92 -29.42 2.03
N LEU A 48 7.61 -28.12 2.06
CA LEU A 48 7.00 -27.40 0.94
C LEU A 48 7.88 -27.44 -0.31
N GLN A 49 9.19 -27.20 -0.18
CA GLN A 49 10.14 -27.31 -1.30
C GLN A 49 10.19 -28.73 -1.88
N GLY A 50 10.18 -29.75 -1.02
CA GLY A 50 10.14 -31.15 -1.44
C GLY A 50 8.85 -31.51 -2.17
N LEU A 51 7.71 -31.01 -1.68
CA LEU A 51 6.40 -31.19 -2.30
C LEU A 51 6.34 -30.50 -3.68
N ALA A 52 6.80 -29.26 -3.77
CA ALA A 52 6.83 -28.50 -5.01
C ALA A 52 7.71 -29.16 -6.09
N ALA A 53 8.83 -29.77 -5.71
CA ALA A 53 9.70 -30.48 -6.65
C ALA A 53 9.06 -31.78 -7.16
N ARG A 54 8.52 -32.59 -6.25
CA ARG A 54 7.90 -33.89 -6.57
C ARG A 54 6.64 -33.73 -7.42
N GLU A 55 5.82 -32.76 -7.05
CA GLU A 55 4.47 -32.59 -7.58
C GLU A 55 4.39 -31.48 -8.63
N SER A 56 5.54 -31.07 -9.18
CA SER A 56 5.68 -30.00 -10.19
C SER A 56 4.85 -30.20 -11.45
N ARG A 57 4.50 -31.45 -11.77
CA ARG A 57 3.71 -31.84 -12.94
C ARG A 57 2.21 -31.94 -12.68
N ASN A 58 1.78 -31.87 -11.43
CA ASN A 58 0.37 -32.01 -11.07
C ASN A 58 -0.26 -30.64 -10.77
N PRO A 59 -1.27 -30.22 -11.55
CA PRO A 59 -1.90 -28.91 -11.39
C PRO A 59 -2.63 -28.76 -10.05
N GLN A 60 -3.02 -29.86 -9.40
CA GLN A 60 -3.71 -29.82 -8.11
C GLN A 60 -2.84 -29.24 -6.99
N PHE A 61 -1.50 -29.25 -7.14
CA PHE A 61 -0.55 -28.69 -6.19
C PHE A 61 0.08 -27.38 -6.66
N ASP A 62 -0.42 -26.78 -7.75
CA ASP A 62 0.09 -25.50 -8.26
C ASP A 62 -0.16 -24.34 -7.29
N PHE A 63 -1.10 -24.47 -6.35
CA PHE A 63 -1.32 -23.48 -5.28
C PHE A 63 -0.10 -23.27 -4.37
N VAL A 64 0.89 -24.17 -4.39
CA VAL A 64 2.15 -24.03 -3.64
C VAL A 64 3.09 -23.00 -4.30
N LYS A 65 2.87 -22.66 -5.58
CA LYS A 65 3.68 -21.70 -6.32
C LYS A 65 3.24 -20.27 -5.98
N PRO A 66 4.17 -19.32 -5.74
CA PRO A 66 3.82 -17.93 -5.41
C PRO A 66 3.00 -17.19 -6.48
N ASN A 67 3.07 -17.65 -7.73
CA ASN A 67 2.31 -17.07 -8.84
C ASN A 67 0.82 -17.47 -8.85
N HIS A 68 0.42 -18.46 -8.05
CA HIS A 68 -0.95 -18.96 -8.05
C HIS A 68 -1.87 -18.11 -7.15
N PRO A 69 -3.09 -17.75 -7.57
CA PRO A 69 -4.01 -16.96 -6.74
C PRO A 69 -4.31 -17.57 -5.37
N LEU A 70 -4.38 -18.90 -5.28
CA LEU A 70 -4.62 -19.63 -4.02
C LEU A 70 -3.41 -19.67 -3.08
N PHE A 71 -2.22 -19.23 -3.50
CA PHE A 71 -1.04 -19.22 -2.64
C PHE A 71 -1.23 -18.32 -1.42
N GLY A 72 -1.89 -17.16 -1.58
CA GLY A 72 -2.20 -16.27 -0.46
C GLY A 72 -3.09 -16.94 0.58
N TYR A 73 -4.12 -17.69 0.14
CA TYR A 73 -5.00 -18.47 1.02
C TYR A 73 -4.23 -19.59 1.74
N PHE A 74 -3.43 -20.36 1.00
CA PHE A 74 -2.58 -21.41 1.56
C PHE A 74 -1.60 -20.86 2.60
N GLN A 75 -0.92 -19.74 2.33
CA GLN A 75 0.04 -19.14 3.24
C GLN A 75 -0.63 -18.65 4.53
N ALA A 76 -1.80 -18.00 4.42
CA ALA A 76 -2.58 -17.57 5.58
C ALA A 76 -3.00 -18.76 6.46
N LEU A 77 -3.38 -19.90 5.84
CA LEU A 77 -3.66 -21.13 6.57
C LEU A 77 -2.41 -21.68 7.28
N VAL A 78 -1.26 -21.75 6.61
CA VAL A 78 0.00 -22.19 7.22
C VAL A 78 0.35 -21.32 8.43
N ASP A 79 0.23 -20.00 8.30
CA ASP A 79 0.50 -19.05 9.40
C ASP A 79 -0.46 -19.24 10.58
N SER A 80 -1.75 -19.50 10.30
CA SER A 80 -2.74 -19.78 11.35
C SER A 80 -2.46 -21.12 12.07
N TYR A 81 -2.13 -22.17 11.33
CA TYR A 81 -1.84 -23.49 11.89
C TYR A 81 -0.52 -23.53 12.65
N THR A 82 0.52 -22.86 12.16
CA THR A 82 1.80 -22.77 12.87
C THR A 82 1.63 -22.10 14.23
N ARG A 83 0.88 -21.00 14.31
CA ARG A 83 0.58 -20.34 15.60
C ARG A 83 -0.32 -21.16 16.52
N ALA A 84 -1.20 -21.98 15.97
CA ALA A 84 -2.02 -22.88 16.78
C ALA A 84 -1.21 -24.05 17.37
N LEU A 85 -0.27 -24.60 16.60
CA LEU A 85 0.60 -25.71 17.02
C LEU A 85 1.76 -25.26 17.92
N LEU A 86 2.33 -24.09 17.63
CA LEU A 86 3.47 -23.50 18.30
C LEU A 86 3.13 -22.04 18.65
N PRO A 87 2.28 -21.81 19.67
CA PRO A 87 1.92 -20.46 20.08
C PRO A 87 3.15 -19.72 20.61
N PRO A 88 3.40 -18.47 20.18
CA PRO A 88 4.48 -17.66 20.74
C PRO A 88 4.22 -17.39 22.23
N PRO A 89 5.29 -17.20 23.04
CA PRO A 89 5.16 -17.00 24.49
C PRO A 89 4.27 -15.80 24.83
N ASP A 90 4.35 -14.72 24.04
CA ASP A 90 3.53 -13.51 24.21
C ASP A 90 2.02 -13.80 24.13
N ASP A 91 1.60 -14.68 23.22
CA ASP A 91 0.19 -15.05 23.07
C ASP A 91 -0.30 -15.87 24.27
N LEU A 92 0.56 -16.71 24.85
CA LEU A 92 0.26 -17.48 26.06
C LEU A 92 0.14 -16.58 27.28
N GLU A 93 1.04 -15.61 27.44
CA GLU A 93 0.98 -14.62 28.53
C GLU A 93 -0.29 -13.78 28.44
N ARG A 94 -0.62 -13.31 27.24
CA ARG A 94 -1.85 -12.57 26.97
C ARG A 94 -3.09 -13.40 27.30
N LEU A 95 -3.11 -14.68 26.92
CA LEU A 95 -4.24 -15.57 27.23
C LEU A 95 -4.39 -15.81 28.73
N LYS A 96 -3.29 -15.97 29.47
CA LYS A 96 -3.29 -16.06 30.94
C LYS A 96 -3.81 -14.77 31.59
N ALA A 97 -3.44 -13.60 31.07
CA ALA A 97 -3.97 -12.33 31.55
C ALA A 97 -5.49 -12.22 31.33
N TYR A 98 -5.99 -12.69 30.18
CA TYR A 98 -7.43 -12.70 29.88
C TYR A 98 -8.23 -13.70 30.71
N SER A 99 -7.64 -14.84 31.08
CA SER A 99 -8.33 -15.79 31.96
C SER A 99 -8.50 -15.25 33.38
N GLN A 100 -7.55 -14.43 33.85
CA GLN A 100 -7.61 -13.78 35.15
C GLN A 100 -8.51 -12.54 35.15
N ASN A 101 -8.52 -11.76 34.06
CA ASN A 101 -9.26 -10.51 33.94
C ASN A 101 -10.18 -10.50 32.72
N LYS A 102 -11.46 -10.86 32.93
CA LYS A 102 -12.47 -10.84 31.86
C LYS A 102 -12.78 -9.43 31.33
N SER A 103 -12.64 -8.39 32.16
CA SER A 103 -12.80 -6.99 31.74
C SER A 103 -11.81 -6.58 30.65
N ALA A 104 -10.58 -7.10 30.70
CA ALA A 104 -9.56 -6.81 29.68
C ALA A 104 -9.96 -7.29 28.27
N VAL A 105 -10.78 -8.36 28.19
CA VAL A 105 -11.33 -8.83 26.91
C VAL A 105 -12.36 -7.83 26.38
N VAL A 106 -13.21 -7.29 27.25
CA VAL A 106 -14.21 -6.27 26.88
C VAL A 106 -13.54 -5.00 26.39
N ASP A 107 -12.51 -4.52 27.10
CA ASP A 107 -11.74 -3.34 26.70
C ASP A 107 -11.08 -3.52 25.32
N ARG A 108 -10.55 -4.72 25.04
CA ARG A 108 -10.01 -5.06 23.72
C ARG A 108 -11.06 -5.00 22.62
N VAL A 109 -12.22 -5.61 22.84
CA VAL A 109 -13.30 -5.63 21.84
C VAL A 109 -13.83 -4.21 21.61
N MET A 110 -14.00 -3.43 22.68
CA MET A 110 -14.41 -2.04 22.57
C MET A 110 -13.37 -1.19 21.83
N GLY A 111 -12.09 -1.39 22.09
CA GLY A 111 -11.00 -0.73 21.36
C GLY A 111 -11.00 -1.07 19.87
N ARG A 112 -11.23 -2.35 19.51
CA ARG A 112 -11.38 -2.78 18.11
C ARG A 112 -12.56 -2.08 17.44
N PHE A 113 -13.72 -2.05 18.10
CA PHE A 113 -14.92 -1.38 17.57
C PHE A 113 -14.70 0.12 17.33
N GLN A 114 -14.07 0.81 18.28
CA GLN A 114 -13.75 2.23 18.14
C GLN A 114 -12.78 2.48 16.97
N TYR A 115 -11.78 1.61 16.79
CA TYR A 115 -10.85 1.69 15.67
C TYR A 115 -11.56 1.48 14.33
N ASP A 116 -12.40 0.45 14.23
CA ASP A 116 -13.13 0.14 13.00
C ASP A 116 -14.06 1.31 12.60
N GLN A 117 -14.71 1.96 13.57
CA GLN A 117 -15.47 3.19 13.31
C GLN A 117 -14.58 4.35 12.84
N GLN A 118 -13.42 4.55 13.45
CA GLN A 118 -12.50 5.63 13.07
C GLN A 118 -11.94 5.41 11.66
N GLU A 119 -11.55 4.18 11.31
CA GLU A 119 -11.10 3.80 9.97
C GLU A 119 -12.21 4.00 8.93
N ALA A 120 -13.45 3.59 9.22
CA ALA A 120 -14.58 3.78 8.33
C ALA A 120 -14.83 5.27 8.05
N ARG A 121 -14.79 6.10 9.10
CA ARG A 121 -14.90 7.56 8.97
C ARG A 121 -13.76 8.14 8.15
N ARG A 122 -12.52 7.75 8.44
CA ARG A 122 -11.33 8.21 7.69
C ARG A 122 -11.40 7.82 6.21
N LYS A 123 -11.89 6.61 5.91
CA LYS A 123 -12.10 6.12 4.55
C LYS A 123 -13.19 6.92 3.83
N ALA A 124 -14.31 7.20 4.50
CA ALA A 124 -15.38 8.02 3.94
C ALA A 124 -14.93 9.46 3.67
N ASP A 125 -14.20 10.09 4.61
CA ASP A 125 -13.65 11.43 4.45
C ASP A 125 -12.64 11.47 3.29
N LYS A 126 -11.80 10.44 3.14
CA LYS A 126 -10.86 10.30 2.03
C LYS A 126 -11.59 10.15 0.69
N GLU A 127 -12.59 9.27 0.61
CA GLU A 127 -13.39 9.06 -0.60
C GLU A 127 -14.15 10.34 -1.00
N GLN A 128 -14.64 11.09 -0.02
CA GLN A 128 -15.29 12.38 -0.27
C GLN A 128 -14.31 13.41 -0.83
N ARG A 129 -13.10 13.51 -0.26
CA ARG A 129 -12.04 14.38 -0.80
C ARG A 129 -11.65 13.97 -2.21
N GLU A 130 -11.47 12.68 -2.49
CA GLU A 130 -11.16 12.18 -3.84
C GLU A 130 -12.28 12.49 -4.83
N LYS A 131 -13.55 12.45 -4.41
CA LYS A 131 -14.70 12.86 -5.23
C LYS A 131 -14.70 14.35 -5.52
N GLU A 132 -14.42 15.19 -4.51
CA GLU A 132 -14.30 16.64 -4.66
C GLU A 132 -13.13 17.02 -5.58
N GLU A 133 -11.97 16.40 -5.40
CA GLU A 133 -10.80 16.55 -6.28
C GLU A 133 -11.13 16.11 -7.71
N ARG A 134 -11.80 14.96 -7.88
CA ARG A 134 -12.23 14.49 -9.20
C ARG A 134 -13.21 15.45 -9.86
N ALA A 135 -14.12 16.05 -9.10
CA ALA A 135 -15.05 17.06 -9.61
C ALA A 135 -14.32 18.35 -10.02
N GLN A 136 -13.35 18.79 -9.22
CA GLN A 136 -12.49 19.92 -9.56
C GLN A 136 -11.67 19.64 -10.83
N MET A 137 -11.05 18.47 -10.95
CA MET A 137 -10.29 18.07 -12.14
C MET A 137 -11.17 18.01 -13.39
N ALA A 138 -12.43 17.59 -13.27
CA ALA A 138 -13.40 17.59 -14.36
C ALA A 138 -13.89 19.00 -14.72
N ALA A 139 -13.82 19.95 -13.79
CA ALA A 139 -14.19 21.35 -14.01
C ALA A 139 -13.06 22.18 -14.64
N VAL A 140 -11.83 21.67 -14.69
CA VAL A 140 -10.72 22.33 -15.40
C VAL A 140 -10.96 22.23 -16.91
N ASP A 141 -10.99 23.38 -17.58
CA ASP A 141 -11.02 23.43 -19.03
C ASP A 141 -9.62 23.13 -19.61
N TRP A 142 -9.43 21.88 -20.05
CA TRP A 142 -8.19 21.42 -20.68
C TRP A 142 -7.91 22.03 -22.06
N HIS A 143 -8.87 22.75 -22.66
CA HIS A 143 -8.66 23.46 -23.93
C HIS A 143 -8.23 24.93 -23.72
N ALA A 144 -8.31 25.44 -22.49
CA ALA A 144 -7.86 26.77 -22.12
C ALA A 144 -6.36 26.78 -21.78
N PHE A 145 -5.50 26.44 -22.75
CA PHE A 145 -4.05 26.52 -22.60
C PHE A 145 -3.47 27.67 -23.40
N VAL A 146 -2.40 28.28 -22.87
CA VAL A 146 -1.54 29.21 -23.59
C VAL A 146 -0.27 28.45 -23.94
N VAL A 147 -0.07 28.13 -25.22
CA VAL A 147 1.19 27.55 -25.70
C VAL A 147 2.25 28.63 -25.60
N VAL A 148 3.21 28.44 -24.69
CA VAL A 148 4.35 29.35 -24.53
C VAL A 148 5.49 28.94 -25.47
N GLU A 149 5.74 27.64 -25.60
CA GLU A 149 6.84 27.10 -26.39
C GLU A 149 6.47 25.71 -26.89
N THR A 150 6.83 25.41 -28.14
CA THR A 150 6.69 24.08 -28.72
C THR A 150 8.08 23.46 -28.73
N ILE A 151 8.19 22.25 -28.18
CA ILE A 151 9.45 21.49 -28.20
C ILE A 151 9.51 20.77 -29.55
N ASP A 152 10.39 21.24 -30.44
CA ASP A 152 10.69 20.58 -31.70
C ASP A 152 11.83 19.58 -31.48
N PHE A 153 11.51 18.29 -31.53
CA PHE A 153 12.52 17.23 -31.45
C PHE A 153 13.34 17.19 -32.75
N LYS A 154 14.63 17.52 -32.66
CA LYS A 154 15.59 17.41 -33.77
C LYS A 154 16.24 16.03 -33.78
N PRO A 155 16.76 15.57 -34.93
CA PRO A 155 17.49 14.30 -35.00
C PRO A 155 18.74 14.25 -34.12
N GLU A 156 19.28 15.41 -33.71
CA GLU A 156 20.38 15.49 -32.74
C GLU A 156 19.92 15.24 -31.28
N ASP A 157 18.62 15.39 -30.97
CA ASP A 157 18.08 15.22 -29.61
C ASP A 157 17.97 13.75 -29.20
N ASP A 158 17.86 12.83 -30.17
CA ASP A 158 17.87 11.38 -29.93
C ASP A 158 19.25 10.88 -29.46
N GLU A 159 20.32 11.60 -29.79
CA GLU A 159 21.71 11.27 -29.42
C GLU A 159 22.13 11.93 -28.09
N LEU A 160 21.29 12.81 -27.52
CA LEU A 160 21.59 13.45 -26.24
C LEU A 160 21.59 12.39 -25.12
N PRO A 161 22.64 12.34 -24.28
CA PRO A 161 22.67 11.45 -23.13
C PRO A 161 21.68 11.95 -22.06
N LEU A 162 20.42 11.52 -22.17
CA LEU A 162 19.38 11.81 -21.19
C LEU A 162 19.70 11.10 -19.86
N PRO A 163 19.41 11.74 -18.71
CA PRO A 163 19.58 11.10 -17.41
C PRO A 163 18.70 9.85 -17.33
N PRO A 164 19.12 8.82 -16.58
CA PRO A 164 18.37 7.57 -16.47
C PRO A 164 16.93 7.85 -16.01
N PRO A 165 15.93 7.14 -16.56
CA PRO A 165 14.52 7.36 -16.25
C PRO A 165 14.30 7.19 -14.75
N ILE A 166 13.53 8.09 -14.17
CA ILE A 166 13.19 8.06 -12.75
C ILE A 166 12.31 6.84 -12.54
N LEU A 167 12.91 5.75 -12.05
CA LEU A 167 12.19 4.57 -11.63
C LEU A 167 11.23 5.00 -10.51
N GLY A 168 9.94 4.69 -10.63
CA GLY A 168 8.85 5.15 -9.75
C GLY A 168 8.91 4.67 -8.29
N THR A 169 10.10 4.40 -7.77
CA THR A 169 10.38 3.89 -6.43
C THR A 169 11.07 4.96 -5.59
N THR A 170 10.50 6.16 -5.44
CA THR A 170 10.93 7.07 -4.36
C THR A 170 9.72 7.70 -3.68
N GLY A 171 9.34 7.11 -2.54
CA GLY A 171 8.76 7.90 -1.47
C GLY A 171 9.73 9.00 -1.05
N LYS A 172 9.18 10.17 -0.71
CA LYS A 172 9.83 11.32 -0.06
C LYS A 172 11.32 11.51 -0.39
N ARG A 173 11.60 12.35 -1.39
CA ARG A 173 12.93 12.99 -1.47
C ARG A 173 13.14 13.86 -0.22
N PRO A 174 14.28 13.77 0.50
CA PRO A 174 14.77 14.92 1.26
C PRO A 174 15.07 16.04 0.26
N LEU A 175 14.60 17.26 0.55
CA LEU A 175 15.00 18.46 -0.20
C LEU A 175 16.49 18.70 0.06
N THR A 176 17.36 18.05 -0.71
CA THR A 176 18.76 18.47 -0.79
C THR A 176 19.19 18.44 -2.24
N GLU A 177 19.65 19.63 -2.66
CA GLU A 177 20.40 19.97 -3.87
C GLU A 177 19.58 20.08 -5.15
N ALA A 178 19.12 21.31 -5.40
CA ALA A 178 18.83 21.79 -6.74
C ALA A 178 20.12 21.70 -7.58
N PRO A 179 20.12 21.03 -8.75
CA PRO A 179 21.24 21.17 -9.67
C PRO A 179 21.30 22.63 -10.14
N GLN A 180 22.37 23.30 -9.74
CA GLN A 180 22.78 24.57 -10.30
C GLN A 180 23.19 24.31 -11.76
N THR A 181 22.46 24.92 -12.70
CA THR A 181 22.97 25.70 -13.85
C THR A 181 21.92 25.76 -14.96
N LEU A 182 20.90 26.60 -14.79
CA LEU A 182 20.31 27.38 -15.89
C LEU A 182 20.07 28.81 -15.38
N VAL A 183 21.09 29.36 -14.72
CA VAL A 183 21.17 30.77 -14.36
C VAL A 183 21.75 31.48 -15.59
N GLY A 184 20.90 31.77 -16.58
CA GLY A 184 21.37 32.41 -17.81
C GLY A 184 20.28 33.01 -18.69
N SER A 185 19.06 32.46 -18.67
CA SER A 185 18.00 32.93 -19.58
C SER A 185 16.94 33.83 -18.91
N ALA A 186 16.69 33.64 -17.61
CA ALA A 186 15.63 34.38 -16.90
C ALA A 186 15.96 35.88 -16.68
N GLU A 187 17.25 36.24 -16.55
CA GLU A 187 17.67 37.63 -16.36
C GLU A 187 17.61 38.45 -17.66
N ALA A 188 17.85 37.80 -18.81
CA ALA A 188 17.73 38.41 -20.13
C ALA A 188 16.26 38.78 -20.45
N ALA A 189 15.30 37.92 -20.07
CA ALA A 189 13.87 38.20 -20.27
C ALA A 189 13.35 39.36 -19.40
N ARG A 190 13.86 39.54 -18.18
CA ARG A 190 13.47 40.67 -17.32
C ARG A 190 14.05 42.02 -17.76
N ALA A 191 15.27 42.04 -18.32
CA ALA A 191 15.92 43.27 -18.77
C ALA A 191 15.28 43.87 -20.03
N VAL A 192 14.68 43.04 -20.90
CA VAL A 192 13.99 43.49 -22.12
C VAL A 192 12.66 44.18 -21.79
N ILE A 193 11.90 43.66 -20.81
CA ILE A 193 10.60 44.23 -20.40
C ILE A 193 10.77 45.63 -19.78
N THR A 194 11.87 45.91 -19.09
CA THR A 194 12.16 47.25 -18.54
C THR A 194 12.60 48.27 -19.58
N LYS A 195 13.11 47.84 -20.74
CA LYS A 195 13.55 48.76 -21.81
C LYS A 195 12.41 49.19 -22.73
N GLU A 196 11.41 48.35 -22.97
CA GLU A 196 10.24 48.73 -23.78
C GLU A 196 9.30 49.71 -23.06
N LYS A 197 9.22 49.67 -21.73
CA LYS A 197 8.35 50.57 -20.96
C LYS A 197 8.89 52.01 -20.82
N ALA A 198 10.14 52.25 -21.24
CA ALA A 198 10.77 53.58 -21.21
C ALA A 198 10.71 54.31 -22.57
N VAL A 199 10.27 53.66 -23.66
CA VAL A 199 10.25 54.22 -25.02
C VAL A 199 8.84 54.60 -25.50
N THR A 200 7.78 54.24 -24.76
CA THR A 200 6.38 54.59 -25.09
C THR A 200 5.75 55.56 -24.08
N GLY A 201 6.56 56.45 -23.52
CA GLY A 201 6.12 57.56 -22.67
C GLY A 201 6.45 58.92 -23.30
N GLU A 202 5.74 59.29 -24.36
CA GLU A 202 5.47 60.68 -24.76
C GLU A 202 4.09 60.76 -25.42
#